data_AF-A0A920J1F8-F1
#
_entry.id   AF-A0A920J1F8-F1
#
_cell.length_a   1.000
_cell.length_b   1.000
_cell.length_c   1.000
_cell.angle_alpha   90.00
_cell.angle_beta   90.00
_cell.angle_gamma   90.00
#
_symmetry.space_group_name_H-M   'P 1'
#
loop_
_entity.id
_entity.type
_entity.pdbx_description
1 polymer ?
#
loop_
_entity_poly.entity_id
_entity_poly.type
_entity_poly.pdbx_seq_one_letter_code
_entity_poly.pdbx_strand_id
1 'polypeptide(L)'
;MIDAKIGMAPFKIPMFNQSGIAARTDWLIQDNKTGVIMLTATKTNGKKGRVFSCITKDGGKKIRILILWVKEFPEGYDIMPSSIQLKNGNILTAIRRRVLIEKFLD
;
A
#
# COMPACT_ATOMS: atom_id res chain seq x y z
N MET A 1 17.30 9.21 16.45
CA MET A 1 16.45 10.31 15.96
C MET A 1 16.79 10.52 14.51
N ILE A 2 15.83 10.35 13.60
CA ILE A 2 16.04 10.62 12.18
C ILE A 2 15.79 12.12 12.01
N ASP A 3 16.84 12.87 11.68
CA ASP A 3 16.79 14.30 11.38
C ASP A 3 16.08 14.48 10.02
N ALA A 4 14.78 14.74 10.06
CA ALA A 4 13.96 14.89 8.86
C ALA A 4 14.13 16.30 8.28
N LYS A 5 15.18 16.49 7.48
CA LYS A 5 15.32 17.68 6.63
C LYS A 5 14.28 17.61 5.50
N ILE A 6 13.09 18.17 5.73
CA ILE A 6 12.04 18.28 4.72
C ILE A 6 12.49 19.32 3.69
N GLY A 7 12.88 18.84 2.51
CA GLY A 7 13.28 19.70 1.41
C GLY A 7 13.17 18.95 0.11
N MET A 8 11.96 18.89 -0.44
CA MET A 8 11.65 18.79 -1.87
C MET A 8 10.13 18.70 -2.09
N ALA A 9 9.67 19.23 -3.23
CA ALA A 9 8.27 19.23 -3.67
C ALA A 9 7.59 17.85 -3.55
N PRO A 10 6.25 17.77 -3.50
CA PRO A 10 5.54 16.49 -3.41
C PRO A 10 5.97 15.55 -4.54
N PHE A 11 6.50 14.39 -4.18
CA PHE A 11 6.91 13.38 -5.14
C PHE A 11 5.67 12.63 -5.64
N LYS A 12 5.47 12.62 -6.97
CA LYS A 12 4.31 11.96 -7.59
C LYS A 12 4.50 10.45 -7.60
N ILE A 13 3.64 9.74 -6.88
CA ILE A 13 3.53 8.28 -6.98
C ILE A 13 2.90 7.93 -8.35
N PRO A 14 3.49 7.00 -9.12
CA PRO A 14 2.90 6.55 -10.38
C PRO A 14 1.50 5.94 -10.19
N MET A 15 0.66 6.01 -11.21
CA MET A 15 -0.71 5.49 -11.15
C MET A 15 -0.81 3.98 -11.34
N PHE A 16 0.27 3.32 -11.78
CA PHE A 16 0.35 1.85 -11.82
C PHE A 16 -0.76 1.18 -12.64
N ASN A 17 -1.24 1.84 -13.69
CA ASN A 17 -2.41 1.44 -14.49
C ASN A 17 -3.69 1.24 -13.66
N GLN A 18 -3.79 1.87 -12.50
CA GLN A 18 -4.98 1.88 -11.65
C GLN A 18 -5.78 3.17 -11.87
N SER A 19 -7.09 3.08 -11.69
CA SER A 19 -7.98 4.25 -11.80
C SER A 19 -7.77 5.28 -10.69
N GLY A 20 -7.14 4.90 -9.59
CA GLY A 20 -6.89 5.77 -8.43
C GLY A 20 -5.93 5.13 -7.44
N ILE A 21 -5.05 5.93 -6.84
CA ILE A 21 -4.20 5.55 -5.69
C ILE A 21 -4.56 6.45 -4.50
N ALA A 22 -4.94 5.86 -3.37
CA ALA A 22 -5.36 6.60 -2.19
C ALA A 22 -4.18 7.03 -1.29
N ALA A 23 -4.37 8.11 -0.52
CA ALA A 23 -3.31 8.87 0.14
C ALA A 23 -2.60 8.20 1.34
N ARG A 24 -2.95 6.97 1.74
CA ARG A 24 -2.21 6.26 2.81
C ARG A 24 -1.08 5.45 2.20
N THR A 25 0.14 5.90 2.48
CA THR A 25 1.41 5.26 2.09
C THR A 25 2.04 4.62 3.31
N ASP A 26 2.30 3.32 3.26
CA ASP A 26 2.96 2.56 4.32
C ASP A 26 4.33 2.09 3.82
N TRP A 27 5.40 2.58 4.45
CA TRP A 27 6.78 2.38 3.99
C TRP A 27 7.54 1.46 4.93
N LEU A 28 8.17 0.44 4.36
CA LEU A 28 9.15 -0.41 5.01
C LEU A 28 10.52 -0.15 4.38
N ILE A 29 11.33 0.66 5.06
CA ILE A 29 12.70 0.95 4.64
C ILE A 29 13.58 -0.23 5.04
N GLN A 30 14.16 -0.91 4.07
CA GLN A 30 15.04 -2.06 4.31
C GLN A 30 16.51 -1.61 4.40
N ASP A 31 16.90 -0.65 3.57
CA ASP A 31 18.22 -0.02 3.57
C ASP A 31 18.13 1.39 2.95
N ASN A 32 19.27 2.03 2.69
CA ASN A 32 19.32 3.40 2.15
C ASN A 32 18.82 3.55 0.70
N LYS A 33 18.57 2.45 -0.01
CA LYS A 33 18.10 2.41 -1.41
C LYS A 33 16.82 1.60 -1.57
N THR A 34 16.64 0.57 -0.76
CA THR A 34 15.56 -0.41 -0.90
C THR A 34 14.44 -0.12 0.08
N GLY A 35 13.22 -0.03 -0.44
CA GLY A 35 12.02 0.11 0.36
C GLY A 35 10.83 -0.59 -0.29
N VAL A 36 10.03 -1.25 0.54
CA VAL A 36 8.72 -1.79 0.16
C VAL A 36 7.66 -0.78 0.57
N ILE A 37 6.69 -0.54 -0.31
CA ILE A 37 5.64 0.44 -0.09
C ILE A 37 4.29 -0.27 -0.28
N MET A 38 3.43 -0.24 0.72
CA MET A 38 2.06 -0.71 0.60
C MET A 38 1.13 0.47 0.30
N LEU A 39 0.32 0.33 -0.73
CA LEU A 39 -0.58 1.36 -1.24
C LEU A 39 -2.00 0.80 -1.41
N THR A 40 -2.98 1.69 -1.46
CA THR A 40 -4.36 1.33 -1.79
C THR A 40 -4.70 1.80 -3.21
N ALA A 41 -5.05 0.86 -4.09
CA ALA A 41 -5.59 1.15 -5.41
C ALA A 41 -7.12 1.08 -5.41
N THR A 42 -7.79 1.93 -6.20
CA THR A 42 -9.21 1.78 -6.49
C THR A 42 -9.45 0.46 -7.24
N LYS A 43 -10.44 -0.33 -6.80
CA LYS A 43 -10.85 -1.54 -7.53
C LYS A 43 -11.37 -1.17 -8.92
N THR A 44 -11.30 -2.11 -9.85
CA THR A 44 -11.80 -1.95 -11.24
C THR A 44 -13.27 -1.58 -11.31
N ASN A 45 -14.08 -1.96 -10.31
CA ASN A 45 -15.50 -1.63 -10.22
C ASN A 45 -15.82 -0.27 -9.58
N GLY A 46 -14.81 0.53 -9.24
CA GLY A 46 -14.97 1.89 -8.70
C GLY A 46 -15.53 1.99 -7.28
N LYS A 47 -15.94 0.88 -6.65
CA LYS A 47 -16.68 0.94 -5.37
C LYS A 47 -15.77 1.26 -4.19
N LYS A 48 -14.73 0.48 -3.88
CA LYS A 48 -13.71 0.78 -2.84
C LYS A 48 -12.43 -0.05 -3.03
N GLY A 49 -11.30 0.39 -2.48
CA GLY A 49 -9.97 -0.07 -2.87
C GLY A 49 -9.51 -1.46 -2.42
N ARG A 50 -8.31 -1.80 -2.85
CA ARG A 50 -7.54 -3.01 -2.50
C ARG A 50 -6.07 -2.66 -2.32
N VAL A 51 -5.39 -3.38 -1.43
CA VAL A 51 -3.98 -3.13 -1.10
C VAL A 51 -3.05 -3.90 -2.04
N PHE A 52 -1.99 -3.23 -2.49
CA PHE A 52 -0.90 -3.82 -3.28
C PHE A 52 0.45 -3.30 -2.80
N SER A 53 1.49 -4.03 -3.19
CA SER A 53 2.88 -3.71 -2.85
C SER A 53 3.65 -3.09 -4.03
N CYS A 54 4.54 -2.17 -3.71
CA CYS A 54 5.51 -1.57 -4.59
C CYS A 54 6.90 -1.72 -3.99
N ILE A 55 7.92 -1.55 -4.83
CA ILE A 55 9.32 -1.51 -4.42
C ILE A 55 10.05 -0.35 -5.08
N THR A 56 10.95 0.25 -4.31
CA THR A 56 12.05 1.05 -4.84
C THR A 56 13.36 0.37 -4.50
N LYS A 57 14.35 0.51 -5.40
CA LYS A 57 15.74 0.04 -5.21
C LYS A 57 16.76 1.16 -5.44
N ASP A 58 16.28 2.41 -5.52
CA ASP A 58 17.08 3.59 -5.83
C ASP A 58 16.77 4.77 -4.91
N GLY A 59 16.29 4.49 -3.69
CA GLY A 59 16.02 5.49 -2.66
C GLY A 59 14.76 6.31 -2.94
N GLY A 60 13.76 5.71 -3.59
CA GLY A 60 12.49 6.35 -3.91
C GLY A 60 12.47 7.14 -5.23
N LYS A 61 13.57 7.17 -5.99
CA LYS A 61 13.61 7.86 -7.30
C LYS A 61 12.71 7.20 -8.34
N LYS A 62 12.60 5.87 -8.29
CA LYS A 62 11.66 5.07 -9.08
C LYS A 62 10.92 4.13 -8.15
N ILE A 63 9.60 4.13 -8.27
CA ILE A 63 8.72 3.19 -7.59
C ILE A 63 8.14 2.27 -8.67
N ARG A 64 8.32 0.96 -8.48
CA ARG A 64 7.82 -0.08 -9.38
C ARG A 64 6.81 -0.94 -8.63
N ILE A 65 5.78 -1.39 -9.33
CA ILE A 65 4.87 -2.43 -8.81
C ILE A 65 5.69 -3.69 -8.55
N LEU A 66 5.52 -4.27 -7.36
CA LEU A 66 5.64 -5.71 -7.18
C LEU A 66 4.24 -6.26 -7.47
N ILE A 67 4.09 -7.23 -8.36
CA ILE A 67 2.77 -7.68 -8.88
C ILE A 67 1.89 -8.36 -7.78
N LEU A 68 2.23 -8.21 -6.50
CA LEU A 68 1.49 -8.80 -5.39
C LEU A 68 0.40 -7.85 -4.87
N TRP A 69 -0.84 -8.21 -5.16
CA TRP A 69 -2.00 -7.85 -4.36
C TRP A 69 -1.96 -8.62 -3.04
N VAL A 70 -2.29 -7.97 -1.92
CA VAL A 70 -2.47 -8.71 -0.65
C VAL A 70 -3.71 -9.61 -0.74
N LYS A 71 -4.79 -9.05 -1.31
CA LYS A 71 -5.98 -9.78 -1.74
C LYS A 71 -6.53 -9.10 -2.99
N GLU A 72 -6.56 -9.81 -4.11
CA GLU A 72 -6.94 -9.21 -5.39
C GLU A 72 -8.42 -8.82 -5.45
N PHE A 73 -9.29 -9.65 -4.87
CA PHE A 73 -10.74 -9.46 -4.88
C PHE A 73 -11.31 -9.47 -3.45
N PRO A 74 -11.09 -8.40 -2.66
CA PRO A 74 -11.67 -8.33 -1.34
C PRO A 74 -13.17 -8.07 -1.42
N GLU A 75 -13.93 -8.91 -0.71
CA GLU A 75 -15.32 -8.60 -0.36
C GLU A 75 -15.37 -7.27 0.42
N GLY A 76 -16.28 -6.38 0.02
CA GLY A 76 -16.29 -5.00 0.50
C GLY A 76 -15.01 -4.24 0.11
N TYR A 77 -14.10 -3.96 1.05
CA TYR A 77 -12.81 -3.32 0.76
C TYR A 77 -11.72 -3.59 1.79
N ASP A 78 -10.49 -3.45 1.29
CA ASP A 78 -9.23 -3.52 2.03
C ASP A 78 -8.42 -2.27 1.71
N ILE A 79 -8.22 -1.40 2.70
CA ILE A 79 -7.58 -0.08 2.52
C ILE A 79 -6.66 0.23 3.70
N MET A 80 -5.83 1.25 3.54
CA MET A 80 -5.02 1.83 4.63
C MET A 80 -4.14 0.78 5.34
N PRO A 81 -3.15 0.19 4.64
CA PRO A 81 -2.23 -0.76 5.24
C PRO A 81 -1.34 -0.08 6.30
N SER A 82 -0.84 -0.89 7.22
CA SER A 82 0.25 -0.56 8.14
C SER A 82 1.06 -1.82 8.40
N SER A 83 2.35 -1.78 8.07
CA SER A 83 3.18 -2.99 8.03
C SER A 83 4.42 -2.89 8.89
N ILE A 84 4.93 -4.06 9.29
CA ILE A 84 6.24 -4.24 9.91
C ILE A 84 6.98 -5.38 9.21
N GLN A 85 8.31 -5.31 9.22
CA GLN A 85 9.15 -6.45 8.84
C GLN A 85 9.51 -7.26 10.08
N LEU A 86 9.28 -8.57 10.03
CA LEU A 86 9.65 -9.52 11.05
C LEU A 86 11.13 -9.90 10.94
N LYS A 87 11.71 -10.45 12.02
CA LYS A 87 13.14 -10.83 12.05
C LYS A 87 13.55 -11.84 10.96
N ASN A 88 12.62 -12.69 10.53
CA ASN A 88 12.85 -13.67 9.47
C ASN A 88 12.70 -13.10 8.05
N GLY A 89 12.50 -11.79 7.92
CA GLY A 89 12.35 -11.10 6.64
C GLY A 89 10.91 -10.98 6.13
N ASN A 90 9.96 -11.71 6.72
CA ASN A 90 8.55 -11.64 6.32
C ASN A 90 7.93 -10.27 6.65
N ILE A 91 6.95 -9.86 5.86
CA ILE A 91 6.19 -8.64 6.10
C ILE A 91 4.84 -9.01 6.70
N LEU A 92 4.53 -8.46 7.87
CA LEU A 92 3.21 -8.52 8.49
C LEU A 92 2.50 -7.19 8.25
N THR A 93 1.26 -7.22 7.76
CA THR A 93 0.47 -6.02 7.47
C THR A 93 -0.90 -6.08 8.13
N ALA A 94 -1.27 -5.02 8.82
CA ALA A 94 -2.62 -4.77 9.30
C ALA A 94 -3.35 -3.92 8.26
N ILE A 95 -4.57 -4.32 7.90
CA ILE A 95 -5.36 -3.65 6.86
C ILE A 95 -6.73 -3.28 7.42
N ARG A 96 -7.18 -2.05 7.16
CA ARG A 96 -8.55 -1.63 7.48
C ARG A 96 -9.50 -2.28 6.48
N ARG A 97 -10.37 -3.14 7.02
CA ARG A 97 -11.34 -3.92 6.24
C ARG A 97 -12.79 -3.53 6.58
N ARG A 98 -13.69 -3.66 5.61
CA ARG A 98 -15.14 -3.74 5.82
C ARG A 98 -15.72 -4.76 4.86
N VAL A 99 -16.47 -5.71 5.42
CA VAL A 99 -17.27 -6.69 4.68
C VAL A 99 -18.72 -6.18 4.54
N LEU A 100 -19.44 -6.66 3.53
CA LEU A 100 -20.86 -6.39 3.41
C LEU A 100 -21.56 -7.40 4.33
N ILE A 101 -21.99 -6.94 5.50
CA ILE A 101 -22.88 -7.75 6.33
C ILE A 101 -24.26 -7.62 5.68
N GLU A 102 -24.67 -8.64 4.91
CA GLU A 102 -26.11 -8.85 4.71
C GLU A 102 -26.70 -9.08 6.10
N LYS A 103 -27.53 -8.12 6.50
CA LYS A 103 -28.28 -8.22 7.74
C LYS A 103 -29.13 -9.49 7.65
N PHE A 104 -28.79 -10.52 8.41
CA PHE A 104 -29.77 -11.44 8.96
C PHE A 104 -30.63 -10.61 9.94
N LEU A 105 -31.55 -9.83 9.38
CA LEU A 105 -32.73 -9.39 10.12
C LEU A 105 -33.80 -10.41 9.76
N ASP A 106 -33.80 -11.49 10.53
CA ASP A 106 -35.00 -12.30 10.78
C ASP A 106 -35.66 -11.77 12.07
#